data_AF-A0A923JBW2-F1
#
_entry.id   AF-A0A923JBW2-F1
#
_cell.length_a   1.000
_cell.length_b   1.000
_cell.length_c   1.000
_cell.angle_alpha   90.00
_cell.angle_beta   90.00
_cell.angle_gamma   90.00
#
_symmetry.space_group_name_H-M   'P 1'
#
loop_
_entity.id
_entity.type
_entity.pdbx_description
1 polymer ?
#
loop_
_entity_poly.entity_id
_entity_poly.type
_entity_poly.pdbx_seq_one_letter_code
_entity_poly.pdbx_strand_id
1 'polypeptide(L)'
;MAAGEQNEPQPEAPDIASALQLDTDEALTGPSDTDPLDSGYVPPDRPYGTEDTAVTPAGERAGESLDERLDQEVPDDVPPEASDRSGRLVADDSETQAADVGVDGGAAGAEEAAVHDADEPLTPVDDESPAEDPEVSAQLAEDAARADEAAADAEWDEDRSAREDPLR
;
A
#
# COMPACT_ATOMS: atom_id res chain seq x y z
N MET A 1 -70.40 20.81 -38.88
CA MET A 1 -69.54 21.04 -37.70
C MET A 1 -69.31 19.68 -37.07
N ALA A 2 -68.15 19.07 -37.34
CA ALA A 2 -67.74 17.80 -36.74
C ALA A 2 -66.79 18.13 -35.58
N ALA A 3 -67.00 17.49 -34.44
CA ALA A 3 -66.33 17.76 -33.17
C ALA A 3 -64.84 17.41 -33.24
N GLY A 4 -64.00 18.25 -32.66
CA GLY A 4 -62.59 17.96 -32.46
C GLY A 4 -62.42 16.95 -31.34
N GLU A 5 -61.86 15.79 -31.67
CA GLU A 5 -61.27 14.87 -30.71
C GLU A 5 -60.13 15.61 -29.98
N GLN A 6 -60.38 15.96 -28.73
CA GLN A 6 -59.35 16.44 -27.81
C GLN A 6 -58.47 15.23 -27.51
N ASN A 7 -57.27 15.21 -28.08
CA ASN A 7 -56.26 14.21 -27.74
C ASN A 7 -55.83 14.48 -26.30
N GLU A 8 -56.35 13.70 -25.35
CA GLU A 8 -55.90 13.75 -23.96
C GLU A 8 -54.38 13.48 -23.93
N PRO A 9 -53.59 14.23 -23.15
CA PRO A 9 -52.16 13.96 -23.06
C PRO A 9 -51.98 12.54 -22.51
N GLN A 10 -51.48 11.65 -23.36
CA GLN A 10 -51.08 10.31 -22.95
C GLN A 10 -50.01 10.47 -21.85
N PRO A 11 -50.12 9.74 -20.72
CA PRO A 11 -49.01 9.69 -19.78
C PRO A 11 -47.81 9.11 -20.52
N GLU A 12 -46.72 9.88 -20.59
CA GLU A 12 -45.49 9.39 -21.20
C GLU A 12 -45.02 8.17 -20.40
N ALA A 13 -44.72 7.08 -21.11
CA ALA A 13 -44.15 5.91 -20.47
C ALA A 13 -42.83 6.34 -19.81
N PRO A 14 -42.54 5.89 -18.57
CA PRO A 14 -41.28 6.22 -17.92
C PRO A 14 -40.13 5.80 -18.82
N ASP A 15 -39.17 6.70 -19.01
CA ASP A 15 -37.97 6.41 -19.80
C ASP A 15 -37.11 5.40 -19.05
N ILE A 16 -37.24 4.13 -19.44
CA ILE A 16 -36.48 3.03 -18.86
C ILE A 16 -34.97 3.21 -19.11
N ALA A 17 -34.57 3.95 -20.16
CA ALA A 17 -33.15 4.20 -20.41
C ALA A 17 -32.55 5.09 -19.33
N SER A 18 -33.26 6.14 -18.90
CA SER A 18 -32.84 7.00 -17.79
C SER A 18 -32.79 6.25 -16.46
N ALA A 19 -33.69 5.30 -16.21
CA ALA A 19 -33.67 4.49 -14.98
C ALA A 19 -32.51 3.45 -14.91
N LEU A 20 -31.83 3.20 -16.04
CA LEU A 20 -30.63 2.34 -16.10
C LEU A 20 -29.34 3.16 -16.06
N GLN A 21 -29.44 4.47 -16.31
CA GLN A 21 -28.31 5.39 -16.20
C GLN A 21 -28.20 5.83 -14.74
N LEU A 22 -26.99 5.70 -14.19
CA LEU A 22 -26.66 6.18 -12.86
C LEU A 22 -26.18 7.62 -12.95
N ASP A 23 -26.63 8.46 -12.03
CA ASP A 23 -26.16 9.84 -11.91
C ASP A 23 -24.73 9.88 -11.35
N THR A 24 -24.03 11.02 -11.42
CA THR A 24 -22.66 11.14 -10.87
C THR A 24 -22.59 10.87 -9.37
N ASP A 25 -23.63 11.22 -8.62
CA ASP A 25 -23.71 10.95 -7.19
C ASP A 25 -23.86 9.45 -6.89
N GLU A 26 -24.40 8.67 -7.82
CA GLU A 26 -24.61 7.22 -7.69
C GLU A 26 -23.41 6.42 -8.25
N ALA A 27 -22.79 6.89 -9.33
CA ALA A 27 -21.64 6.27 -9.97
C ALA A 27 -20.28 6.74 -9.42
N LEU A 28 -20.26 7.78 -8.57
CA LEU A 28 -19.04 8.38 -7.97
C LEU A 28 -18.00 8.81 -9.02
N THR A 29 -18.46 9.18 -10.22
CA THR A 29 -17.61 9.46 -11.39
C THR A 29 -17.35 10.94 -11.63
N GLY A 30 -17.89 11.84 -10.81
CA GLY A 30 -17.71 13.28 -10.99
C GLY A 30 -18.41 14.14 -9.94
N PRO A 31 -18.41 15.46 -10.14
CA PRO A 31 -19.15 16.40 -9.30
C PRO A 31 -20.65 16.08 -9.28
N SER A 32 -21.30 16.38 -8.16
CA SER A 32 -22.76 16.32 -8.00
C SER A 32 -23.48 17.14 -9.06
N ASP A 33 -24.72 16.76 -9.39
CA ASP A 33 -25.57 17.47 -10.36
C ASP A 33 -24.95 17.63 -11.77
N THR A 34 -24.09 16.69 -12.19
CA THR A 34 -23.48 16.66 -13.51
C THR A 34 -23.82 15.36 -14.23
N ASP A 35 -24.02 15.38 -15.55
CA ASP A 35 -24.17 14.15 -16.34
C ASP A 35 -22.79 13.48 -16.47
N PRO A 36 -22.62 12.20 -16.07
CA PRO A 36 -21.35 11.49 -16.30
C PRO A 36 -20.96 11.45 -17.78
N LEU A 37 -21.90 11.54 -18.71
CA LEU A 37 -21.67 11.56 -20.17
C LEU A 37 -21.22 12.92 -20.72
N ASP A 38 -21.37 14.01 -19.95
CA ASP A 38 -20.83 15.32 -20.32
C ASP A 38 -19.31 15.38 -20.10
N SER A 39 -18.73 14.43 -19.36
CA SER A 39 -17.29 14.32 -19.20
C SER A 39 -16.62 13.82 -20.48
N GLY A 40 -15.94 14.72 -21.19
CA GLY A 40 -15.13 14.35 -22.35
C GLY A 40 -13.86 13.60 -21.92
N TYR A 41 -13.64 12.40 -22.45
CA TYR A 41 -12.32 11.76 -22.35
C TYR A 41 -11.35 12.49 -23.28
N VAL A 42 -10.27 13.04 -22.71
CA VAL A 42 -9.13 13.58 -23.47
C VAL A 42 -8.05 12.49 -23.48
N PRO A 43 -7.85 11.78 -24.61
CA PRO A 43 -6.77 10.82 -24.71
C PRO A 43 -5.42 11.52 -24.48
N PRO A 44 -4.43 10.83 -23.93
CA PRO A 44 -3.09 11.40 -23.84
C PRO A 44 -2.56 11.70 -25.24
N ASP A 45 -1.80 12.80 -25.37
CA ASP A 45 -1.17 13.21 -26.64
C ASP A 45 -0.20 12.15 -27.22
N ARG A 46 0.23 11.21 -26.38
CA ARG A 46 1.11 10.09 -26.71
C ARG A 46 0.63 8.79 -26.07
N PRO A 47 0.63 7.66 -26.80
CA PRO A 47 0.26 6.37 -26.26
C PRO A 47 1.28 5.88 -25.23
N TYR A 48 0.83 5.53 -24.03
CA TYR A 48 1.67 4.94 -22.99
C TYR A 48 2.20 3.56 -23.41
N GLY A 49 3.39 3.20 -22.93
CA GLY A 49 3.98 1.88 -23.13
C GLY A 49 4.41 1.57 -24.57
N THR A 50 4.42 2.54 -25.48
CA THR A 50 4.95 2.32 -26.84
C THR A 50 6.47 2.21 -26.88
N GLU A 51 7.15 2.80 -25.90
CA GLU A 51 8.61 2.74 -25.72
C GLU A 51 9.03 1.64 -24.74
N ASP A 52 8.06 1.03 -24.07
CA ASP A 52 8.29 -0.04 -23.10
C ASP A 52 8.60 -1.34 -23.84
N THR A 53 9.79 -1.90 -23.60
CA THR A 53 10.19 -3.16 -24.23
C THR A 53 9.55 -4.38 -23.56
N ALA A 54 9.17 -4.27 -22.28
CA ALA A 54 8.56 -5.33 -21.49
C ALA A 54 7.20 -5.75 -22.05
N VAL A 55 6.42 -4.84 -22.67
CA VAL A 55 5.11 -5.19 -23.27
C VAL A 55 5.20 -6.07 -24.53
N THR A 56 6.40 -6.41 -24.99
CA THR A 56 6.61 -7.29 -26.13
C THR A 56 6.88 -8.74 -25.70
N PRO A 57 6.48 -9.77 -26.48
CA PRO A 57 6.79 -11.16 -26.12
C PRO A 57 8.28 -11.47 -25.97
N ALA A 58 9.15 -10.68 -26.60
CA ALA A 58 10.60 -10.81 -26.46
C ALA A 58 11.10 -10.18 -25.15
N GLY A 59 10.59 -8.99 -24.81
CA GLY A 59 10.89 -8.31 -23.55
C GLY A 59 10.44 -9.08 -22.33
N GLU A 60 9.20 -9.58 -22.30
CA GLU A 60 8.69 -10.46 -21.23
C GLU A 60 9.63 -11.64 -20.91
N ARG A 61 10.27 -12.20 -21.96
CA ARG A 61 11.18 -13.34 -21.82
C ARG A 61 12.58 -12.94 -21.37
N ALA A 62 13.02 -11.75 -21.74
CA ALA A 62 14.32 -11.21 -21.34
C ALA A 62 14.28 -10.65 -19.91
N GLY A 63 13.13 -10.09 -19.52
CA GLY A 63 13.00 -9.24 -18.34
C GLY A 63 13.72 -7.91 -18.52
N GLU A 64 13.38 -6.94 -17.68
CA GLU A 64 14.12 -5.69 -17.55
C GLU A 64 15.26 -5.88 -16.54
N SER A 65 16.41 -5.26 -16.80
CA SER A 65 17.46 -5.16 -15.80
C SER A 65 17.06 -4.21 -14.66
N LEU A 66 17.75 -4.31 -13.52
CA LEU A 66 17.54 -3.38 -12.41
C LEU A 66 17.86 -1.94 -12.83
N ASP A 67 18.94 -1.73 -13.58
CA ASP A 67 19.33 -0.40 -14.07
C ASP A 67 18.25 0.22 -14.97
N GLU A 68 17.67 -0.58 -15.88
CA GLU A 68 16.57 -0.11 -16.74
C GLU A 68 15.31 0.28 -15.95
N ARG A 69 15.00 -0.45 -14.87
CA ARG A 69 13.89 -0.09 -13.98
C ARG A 69 14.16 1.20 -13.22
N LEU A 70 15.38 1.39 -12.73
CA LEU A 70 15.77 2.61 -12.02
C LEU A 70 15.76 3.84 -12.93
N ASP A 71 16.13 3.70 -14.20
CA ASP A 71 16.07 4.80 -15.18
C ASP A 71 14.61 5.24 -15.49
N GLN A 72 13.62 4.36 -15.30
CA GLN A 72 12.20 4.68 -15.46
C GLN A 72 11.58 5.33 -14.22
N GLU A 73 12.19 5.17 -13.05
CA GLU A 73 11.67 5.76 -11.81
C GLU A 73 11.76 7.29 -11.85
N VAL A 74 10.65 7.96 -11.57
CA VAL A 74 10.60 9.41 -11.38
C VAL A 74 10.69 9.68 -9.89
N PRO A 75 11.70 10.43 -9.40
CA PRO A 75 11.77 10.79 -7.99
C PRO A 75 10.52 11.56 -7.56
N ASP A 76 9.97 11.20 -6.40
CA ASP A 76 8.86 11.94 -5.83
C ASP A 76 9.26 13.39 -5.55
N ASP A 77 8.35 14.33 -5.85
CA ASP A 77 8.51 15.73 -5.50
C ASP A 77 8.40 15.87 -3.98
N VAL A 78 9.56 15.90 -3.31
CA VAL A 78 9.62 16.13 -1.87
C VAL A 78 9.38 17.62 -1.60
N PRO A 79 8.28 18.00 -0.91
CA PRO A 79 8.09 19.40 -0.56
C PRO A 79 9.24 19.88 0.35
N PRO A 80 9.72 21.12 0.18
CA PRO A 80 10.93 21.63 0.84
C PRO A 80 10.82 21.66 2.37
N GLU A 81 9.60 21.66 2.91
CA GLU A 81 9.31 21.71 4.35
C GLU A 81 9.06 20.32 4.96
N ALA A 82 9.31 19.21 4.25
CA ALA A 82 9.13 17.88 4.80
C ALA A 82 10.32 17.46 5.70
N SER A 83 10.65 18.30 6.69
CA SER A 83 11.34 17.88 7.93
C SER A 83 10.45 16.98 8.78
N ASP A 84 9.17 16.92 8.44
CA ASP A 84 8.10 16.38 9.22
C ASP A 84 7.76 14.93 8.79
N ARG A 85 8.75 14.04 8.62
CA ARG A 85 8.52 12.65 8.13
C ARG A 85 9.07 11.55 9.05
N SER A 86 8.20 10.93 9.84
CA SER A 86 8.45 9.83 10.79
C SER A 86 8.79 8.53 10.04
N GLY A 87 9.64 7.68 10.63
CA GLY A 87 10.19 6.46 10.05
C GLY A 87 11.68 6.52 9.71
N ARG A 88 12.32 7.71 9.72
CA ARG A 88 13.75 7.85 9.42
C ARG A 88 14.59 7.54 10.65
N LEU A 89 15.13 6.33 10.71
CA LEU A 89 16.08 5.93 11.75
C LEU A 89 17.48 6.50 11.48
N VAL A 90 17.98 7.31 12.41
CA VAL A 90 19.38 7.74 12.47
C VAL A 90 20.05 6.97 13.59
N ALA A 91 21.06 6.17 13.24
CA ALA A 91 21.87 5.46 14.22
C ALA A 91 22.64 6.47 15.08
N ASP A 92 22.70 6.21 16.39
CA ASP A 92 23.67 6.86 17.25
C ASP A 92 25.02 6.10 17.17
N ASP A 93 26.02 6.50 17.96
CA ASP A 93 27.31 5.78 18.06
C ASP A 93 27.17 4.32 18.56
N SER A 94 25.97 3.87 18.91
CA SER A 94 25.66 2.48 19.25
C SER A 94 25.06 1.74 18.06
N GLU A 95 25.56 0.53 17.77
CA GLU A 95 25.10 -0.31 16.65
C GLU A 95 23.71 -0.93 16.87
N THR A 96 23.14 -0.81 18.07
CA THR A 96 21.88 -1.46 18.46
C THR A 96 20.72 -0.50 18.71
N GLN A 97 20.93 0.81 18.61
CA GLN A 97 19.90 1.82 18.84
C GLN A 97 19.90 2.84 17.72
N ALA A 98 18.71 3.30 17.34
CA ALA A 98 18.50 4.38 16.40
C ALA A 98 17.31 5.23 16.86
N ALA A 99 17.33 6.52 16.51
CA ALA A 99 16.26 7.45 16.81
C ALA A 99 15.51 7.85 15.52
N ASP A 100 14.19 7.94 15.61
CA ASP A 100 13.37 8.55 14.58
C ASP A 100 13.50 10.09 14.64
N VAL A 101 13.52 10.75 13.48
CA VAL A 101 13.74 12.20 13.37
C VAL A 101 12.64 12.90 12.56
N GLY A 102 11.41 12.38 12.59
CA GLY A 102 10.31 12.79 11.73
C GLY A 102 8.92 12.96 12.36
N VAL A 103 7.95 13.50 11.60
CA VAL A 103 6.52 13.68 12.01
C VAL A 103 5.58 12.71 11.27
N ASP A 104 4.51 12.29 11.93
CA ASP A 104 3.63 11.22 11.46
C ASP A 104 2.83 11.54 10.18
N GLY A 105 2.65 10.53 9.32
CA GLY A 105 1.66 10.56 8.23
C GLY A 105 2.07 11.31 6.96
N GLY A 106 3.30 11.79 6.85
CA GLY A 106 3.85 12.42 5.64
C GLY A 106 4.18 11.42 4.53
N ALA A 107 3.17 10.85 3.87
CA ALA A 107 3.29 9.95 2.70
C ALA A 107 4.45 8.94 2.82
N ALA A 108 4.52 8.26 3.97
CA ALA A 108 5.53 7.25 4.23
C ALA A 108 5.34 6.05 3.30
N GLY A 109 6.43 5.45 2.82
CA GLY A 109 6.36 4.18 2.08
C GLY A 109 5.65 3.11 2.92
N ALA A 110 5.11 2.05 2.28
CA ALA A 110 4.32 1.04 3.00
C ALA A 110 5.05 0.42 4.22
N GLU A 111 6.38 0.43 4.22
CA GLU A 111 7.23 -0.07 5.30
C GLU A 111 7.45 0.96 6.44
N GLU A 112 7.44 2.26 6.13
CA GLU A 112 7.60 3.36 7.10
C GLU A 112 6.25 3.78 7.72
N ALA A 113 5.13 3.58 7.01
CA ALA A 113 3.79 3.92 7.50
C ALA A 113 3.33 3.08 8.70
N ALA A 114 4.07 2.04 9.08
CA ALA A 114 3.74 1.17 10.22
C ALA A 114 4.18 1.75 11.57
N VAL A 115 5.00 2.81 11.59
CA VAL A 115 5.51 3.45 12.80
C VAL A 115 4.85 4.82 12.99
N HIS A 116 4.27 5.06 14.17
CA HIS A 116 3.63 6.31 14.56
C HIS A 116 4.04 6.68 15.98
N ASP A 117 4.27 7.97 16.23
CA ASP A 117 4.39 8.47 17.60
C ASP A 117 3.01 8.45 18.28
N ALA A 118 2.95 7.93 19.50
CA ALA A 118 1.74 7.95 20.31
C ALA A 118 1.71 9.23 21.16
N ASP A 119 0.67 10.06 20.99
CA ASP A 119 0.45 11.27 21.80
C ASP A 119 0.33 10.97 23.31
N GLU A 120 -0.12 9.77 23.66
CA GLU A 120 -0.23 9.30 25.03
C GLU A 120 0.79 8.18 25.31
N PRO A 121 1.49 8.22 26.46
CA PRO A 121 2.44 7.17 26.80
C PRO A 121 1.74 5.82 26.90
N LEU A 122 2.27 4.82 26.20
CA LEU A 122 1.78 3.45 26.30
C LEU A 122 2.01 2.95 27.74
N THR A 123 0.94 2.83 28.50
CA THR A 123 0.98 2.12 29.78
C THR A 123 0.90 0.63 29.49
N PRO A 124 1.88 -0.17 29.94
CA PRO A 124 1.76 -1.62 29.89
C PRO A 124 0.44 -2.02 30.52
N VAL A 125 -0.37 -2.81 29.80
CA VAL A 125 -1.52 -3.45 30.42
C VAL A 125 -0.97 -4.42 31.46
N ASP A 126 -1.28 -4.17 32.73
CA ASP A 126 -1.06 -5.16 33.78
C ASP A 126 -1.96 -6.35 33.45
N ASP A 127 -1.37 -7.42 32.93
CA ASP A 127 -2.10 -8.65 32.65
C ASP A 127 -2.49 -9.26 34.00
N GLU A 128 -3.74 -9.03 34.43
CA GLU A 128 -4.33 -9.67 35.61
C GLU A 128 -4.66 -11.16 35.38
N SER A 129 -4.36 -11.71 34.20
CA SER A 129 -4.42 -13.16 33.99
C SER A 129 -3.39 -13.82 34.90
N PRO A 130 -3.74 -14.95 35.55
CA PRO A 130 -2.77 -15.67 36.35
C PRO A 130 -1.57 -16.01 35.45
N ALA A 131 -0.38 -15.56 35.86
CA ALA A 131 0.91 -15.77 35.18
C ALA A 131 1.32 -17.26 35.04
N GLU A 132 0.38 -18.17 35.27
CA GLU A 132 0.54 -19.61 35.32
C GLU A 132 -0.62 -20.25 34.53
N ASP A 133 -0.89 -19.75 33.32
CA ASP A 133 -1.73 -20.51 32.40
C ASP A 133 -1.01 -21.87 32.14
N PRO A 134 -1.64 -23.00 32.49
CA PRO A 134 -1.01 -24.31 32.39
C PRO A 134 -0.73 -24.70 30.92
N GLU A 135 -1.49 -24.15 29.98
CA GLU A 135 -1.32 -24.38 28.55
C GLU A 135 -0.09 -23.62 28.03
N VAL A 136 0.08 -22.35 28.45
CA VAL A 136 1.29 -21.55 28.15
C VAL A 136 2.54 -22.17 28.80
N SER A 137 2.42 -22.66 30.03
CA SER A 137 3.53 -23.31 30.74
C SER A 137 3.95 -24.63 30.08
N ALA A 138 2.98 -25.41 29.59
CA ALA A 138 3.25 -26.63 28.84
C ALA A 138 3.91 -26.33 27.49
N GLN A 139 3.41 -25.32 26.78
CA GLN A 139 3.99 -24.88 25.51
C GLN A 139 5.44 -24.39 25.68
N LEU A 140 5.70 -23.53 26.68
CA LEU A 140 7.05 -23.06 27.00
C LEU A 140 8.00 -24.20 27.41
N ALA A 141 7.50 -25.22 28.12
CA ALA A 141 8.30 -26.39 28.48
C ALA A 141 8.61 -27.28 27.27
N GLU A 142 7.69 -27.38 26.30
CA GLU A 142 7.94 -28.06 25.02
C GLU A 142 8.98 -27.29 24.19
N ASP A 143 8.83 -25.97 24.09
CA ASP A 143 9.69 -25.10 23.29
C ASP A 143 11.06 -24.84 23.93
N ALA A 144 11.21 -25.05 25.25
CA ALA A 144 12.51 -25.01 25.92
C ALA A 144 13.50 -26.01 25.32
N ALA A 145 13.04 -27.12 24.72
CA ALA A 145 13.89 -28.06 23.99
C ALA A 145 14.36 -27.55 22.62
N ARG A 146 13.74 -26.49 22.09
CA ARG A 146 14.09 -25.79 20.86
C ARG A 146 14.78 -24.44 21.11
N ALA A 147 14.94 -24.02 22.36
CA ALA A 147 15.57 -22.74 22.69
C ALA A 147 17.01 -22.62 22.14
N ASP A 148 17.70 -23.75 22.00
CA ASP A 148 19.05 -23.83 21.43
C ASP A 148 19.06 -23.91 19.89
N GLU A 149 17.89 -24.00 19.22
CA GLU A 149 17.77 -24.07 17.76
C GLU A 149 18.23 -22.76 17.11
N ALA A 150 17.92 -21.61 17.71
CA ALA A 150 18.39 -20.31 17.24
C ALA A 150 19.92 -20.16 17.36
N ALA A 151 20.53 -20.76 18.40
CA ALA A 151 21.97 -20.80 18.54
C ALA A 151 22.59 -21.73 17.48
N ALA A 152 22.01 -22.92 17.28
CA ALA A 152 22.47 -23.87 16.28
C ALA A 152 22.37 -23.33 14.84
N ASP A 153 21.32 -22.58 14.51
CA ASP A 153 21.17 -21.92 13.23
C ASP A 153 22.22 -20.82 13.04
N ALA A 154 22.48 -20.00 14.06
CA ALA A 154 23.54 -19.00 14.02
C ALA A 154 24.93 -19.62 13.83
N GLU A 155 25.22 -20.72 14.54
CA GLU A 155 26.44 -21.51 14.36
C GLU A 155 26.55 -22.04 12.92
N TRP A 156 25.45 -22.57 12.37
CA TRP A 156 25.43 -23.10 11.00
C TRP A 156 25.66 -22.02 9.94
N ASP A 157 25.06 -20.83 10.12
CA ASP A 157 25.23 -19.68 9.24
C ASP A 157 26.64 -19.11 9.28
N GLU A 158 27.28 -19.01 10.46
CA GLU A 158 28.69 -18.64 10.59
C GLU A 158 29.59 -19.64 9.85
N ASP A 159 29.34 -20.93 10.03
CA ASP A 159 30.12 -22.01 9.44
C ASP A 159 29.92 -22.09 7.91
N ARG A 160 28.75 -21.70 7.42
CA ARG A 160 28.46 -21.56 5.98
C ARG A 160 29.15 -20.34 5.38
N SER A 161 29.06 -19.19 6.05
CA SER A 161 29.73 -17.95 5.64
C SER A 161 31.25 -18.14 5.53
N ALA A 162 31.87 -18.84 6.49
CA ALA A 162 33.29 -19.17 6.46
C ALA A 162 33.71 -20.11 5.30
N ARG A 163 32.77 -20.89 4.75
CA ARG A 163 33.01 -21.76 3.58
C ARG A 163 32.82 -21.02 2.26
N GLU A 164 31.95 -20.01 2.22
CA GLU A 164 31.63 -19.25 1.02
C GLU A 164 32.59 -18.06 0.81
N ASP A 165 33.29 -17.58 1.85
CA ASP A 165 34.31 -16.52 1.75
C ASP A 165 35.68 -16.91 2.36
N PRO A 166 36.60 -17.48 1.56
CA PRO A 166 37.90 -17.97 2.05
C PRO A 166 38.96 -16.88 2.27
N LEU A 167 38.61 -15.59 2.22
CA LEU A 167 39.57 -14.46 2.23
C LEU A 167 39.43 -13.47 3.39
N ARG A 168 38.77 -13.85 4.49
CA ARG A 168 38.83 -13.10 5.76
C ARG A 168 39.99 -13.54 6.65
#